data_AF-A0A8D9CUJ4-F1
#
_entry.id   AF-A0A8D9CUJ4-F1
#
_cell.length_a   1.000
_cell.length_b   1.000
_cell.length_c   1.000
_cell.angle_alpha   90.00
_cell.angle_beta   90.00
_cell.angle_gamma   90.00
#
_symmetry.space_group_name_H-M   'P 1'
#
loop_
_entity.id
_entity.type
_entity.pdbx_description
1 polymer ?
#
loop_
_entity_poly.entity_id
_entity_poly.type
_entity_poly.pdbx_seq_one_letter_code
_entity_poly.pdbx_strand_id
1 'polypeptide(L)'
;MGEAPPSSSFSTAKTWLTIHQPNPPVFWHEQIWFKGRIPKHTFISWILARNRMSTRDSLRSWGMNVPSDCLLCAGSEESRQHLFFDCAYSFEVWSFFCSRLHLSPLTLFEECLS
;
A
#
# COMPACT_ATOMS: atom_id res chain seq x y z
N MET A 1 42.56 -7.28 4.05
CA MET A 1 41.46 -6.31 4.24
C MET A 1 42.09 -5.04 4.78
N GLY A 2 42.20 -3.99 3.97
CA GLY A 2 42.84 -2.74 4.38
C GLY A 2 41.80 -1.84 5.04
N GLU A 3 41.98 -1.55 6.33
CA GLU A 3 41.20 -0.51 7.00
C GLU A 3 41.60 0.85 6.43
N ALA A 4 40.62 1.62 5.95
CA ALA A 4 40.85 2.98 5.51
C ALA A 4 41.31 3.85 6.70
N PRO A 5 42.22 4.82 6.50
CA PRO A 5 42.71 5.67 7.57
C PRO A 5 41.54 6.42 8.25
N PRO A 6 41.57 6.60 9.59
CA PRO A 6 40.50 7.24 10.32
C PRO A 6 40.31 8.67 9.81
N SER A 7 39.10 8.95 9.31
CA SER A 7 38.70 10.27 8.87
C SER A 7 38.59 11.22 10.07
N SER A 8 39.17 12.42 9.98
CA SER A 8 39.08 13.46 11.02
C SER A 8 37.70 14.15 11.10
N SER A 9 36.75 13.75 10.24
CA SER A 9 35.42 14.33 10.16
C SER A 9 34.37 13.26 10.43
N PHE A 10 33.62 13.42 11.53
CA PHE A 10 32.47 12.60 11.82
C PHE A 10 31.28 13.06 10.96
N SER A 11 30.60 12.09 10.32
CA SER A 11 29.39 12.35 9.55
C SER A 11 28.30 11.39 10.02
N THR A 12 27.28 11.95 10.68
CA THR A 12 26.09 11.20 11.08
C THR A 12 25.43 10.49 9.90
N ALA A 13 25.44 11.10 8.70
CA ALA A 13 24.89 10.50 7.50
C ALA A 13 25.66 9.25 7.05
N LYS A 14 27.01 9.28 7.05
CA LYS A 14 27.83 8.12 6.73
C LYS A 14 27.63 7.01 7.76
N THR A 15 27.66 7.35 9.04
CA THR A 15 27.38 6.38 10.12
C THR A 15 26.02 5.74 9.93
N TRP A 16 24.97 6.53 9.68
CA TRP A 16 23.61 6.04 9.43
C TRP A 16 23.54 5.03 8.28
N LEU A 17 24.17 5.32 7.15
CA LEU A 17 24.21 4.42 5.99
C LEU A 17 24.96 3.11 6.29
N THR A 18 26.00 3.17 7.13
CA THR A 18 26.73 1.97 7.57
C THR A 18 25.88 1.09 8.48
N ILE A 19 25.14 1.68 9.42
CA ILE A 19 24.30 0.92 10.37
C ILE A 19 22.93 0.53 9.78
N HIS A 20 22.43 1.24 8.77
CA HIS A 20 21.17 0.98 8.08
C HIS A 20 21.42 0.82 6.58
N GLN A 21 21.85 -0.38 6.19
CA GLN A 21 21.95 -0.71 4.77
C GLN A 21 20.56 -0.63 4.11
N PRO A 22 20.41 0.10 3.00
CA PRO A 22 19.14 0.23 2.33
C PRO A 22 18.69 -1.13 1.78
N ASN A 23 17.43 -1.48 2.03
CA ASN A 23 16.81 -2.62 1.38
C ASN A 23 16.67 -2.36 -0.12
N PRO A 24 16.63 -3.41 -0.95
CA PRO A 24 16.30 -3.25 -2.37
C PRO A 24 14.93 -2.54 -2.51
N PRO A 25 14.77 -1.67 -3.52
CA PRO A 25 13.51 -0.98 -3.76
C PRO A 25 12.41 -2.00 -4.08
N VAL A 26 11.23 -1.76 -3.53
CA VAL A 26 10.02 -2.53 -3.83
C VAL A 26 9.46 -2.11 -5.19
N PHE A 27 8.88 -3.06 -5.93
CA PHE A 27 8.43 -2.82 -7.32
C PHE A 27 7.40 -1.69 -7.45
N TRP A 28 6.58 -1.48 -6.41
CA TRP A 28 5.49 -0.50 -6.38
C TRP A 28 5.88 0.90 -5.89
N HIS A 29 7.16 1.13 -5.59
CA HIS A 29 7.57 2.37 -4.91
C HIS A 29 7.34 3.62 -5.76
N GLU A 30 7.50 3.56 -7.08
CA GLU A 30 7.34 4.71 -7.97
C GLU A 30 5.88 5.14 -8.12
N GLN A 31 4.98 4.15 -8.15
CA GLN A 31 3.53 4.29 -8.26
C GLN A 31 2.95 5.01 -7.03
N ILE A 32 3.60 4.85 -5.87
CA ILE A 32 3.18 5.48 -4.60
C ILE A 32 3.90 6.81 -4.38
N TRP A 33 5.22 6.87 -4.62
CA TRP A 33 6.08 7.98 -4.22
C TRP A 33 6.50 8.92 -5.38
N PHE A 34 5.62 9.19 -6.34
CA PHE A 34 5.88 10.08 -7.47
C PHE A 34 5.83 11.59 -7.14
N LYS A 35 6.35 12.43 -8.04
CA LYS A 35 6.32 13.90 -7.92
C LYS A 35 4.91 14.44 -8.15
N GLY A 36 4.43 15.34 -7.30
CA GLY A 36 3.07 15.91 -7.41
C GLY A 36 1.98 15.05 -6.75
N ARG A 37 2.37 13.96 -6.08
CA ARG A 37 1.47 13.12 -5.28
C ARG A 37 0.80 13.92 -4.15
N ILE A 38 -0.43 13.55 -3.83
CA ILE A 38 -1.14 14.09 -2.66
C ILE A 38 -0.78 13.22 -1.45
N PRO A 39 -0.19 13.79 -0.37
CA PRO A 39 0.35 13.02 0.76
C PRO A 39 -0.65 12.04 1.39
N LYS A 40 -1.92 12.44 1.54
CA LYS A 40 -2.97 11.59 2.09
C LYS A 40 -3.19 10.32 1.24
N HIS A 41 -3.28 10.47 -0.08
CA HIS A 41 -3.51 9.35 -0.99
C HIS A 41 -2.30 8.42 -1.02
N THR A 42 -1.09 8.98 -1.10
CA THR A 42 0.15 8.21 -1.01
C THR A 42 0.25 7.40 0.27
N PHE A 43 -0.08 7.98 1.42
CA PHE A 43 -0.04 7.25 2.69
C PHE A 43 -1.03 6.07 2.71
N ILE A 44 -2.26 6.30 2.24
CA ILE A 44 -3.27 5.22 2.15
C ILE A 44 -2.82 4.13 1.17
N SER A 45 -2.34 4.50 -0.03
CA SER A 45 -1.83 3.55 -1.02
C SER A 45 -0.63 2.76 -0.49
N TRP A 46 0.27 3.39 0.26
CA TRP A 46 1.38 2.72 0.91
C TRP A 46 0.93 1.67 1.94
N ILE A 47 -0.05 2.02 2.77
CA ILE A 47 -0.64 1.07 3.75
C ILE A 47 -1.30 -0.10 3.02
N LEU A 48 -2.01 0.17 1.92
CA LEU A 48 -2.61 -0.85 1.08
C LEU A 48 -1.56 -1.78 0.45
N ALA A 49 -0.49 -1.22 -0.11
CA ALA A 49 0.58 -1.98 -0.75
C ALA A 49 1.32 -2.92 0.21
N ARG A 50 1.33 -2.58 1.50
CA ARG A 50 1.92 -3.42 2.54
C ARG A 50 0.93 -4.43 3.15
N ASN A 51 -0.32 -4.46 2.68
CA ASN A 51 -1.40 -5.21 3.28
C ASN A 51 -1.51 -4.93 4.79
N ARG A 52 -1.56 -3.64 5.15
CA ARG A 52 -1.61 -3.15 6.54
C ARG A 52 -2.86 -2.31 6.83
N MET A 53 -3.85 -2.35 5.96
CA MET A 53 -5.14 -1.71 6.22
C MET A 53 -5.89 -2.48 7.31
N SER A 54 -6.63 -1.77 8.16
CA SER A 54 -7.45 -2.34 9.23
C SER A 54 -8.78 -2.89 8.71
N THR A 55 -8.73 -3.82 7.76
CA THR A 55 -9.91 -4.54 7.25
C THR A 55 -10.36 -5.62 8.24
N ARG A 56 -11.63 -6.05 8.19
CA ARG A 56 -12.18 -7.02 9.17
C ARG A 56 -11.43 -8.34 9.18
N ASP A 57 -10.98 -8.85 8.03
CA ASP A 57 -10.09 -10.02 7.96
C ASP A 57 -8.80 -9.82 8.78
N SER A 58 -8.14 -8.67 8.63
CA SER A 58 -6.93 -8.31 9.37
C SER A 58 -7.20 -8.18 10.87
N LEU A 59 -8.29 -7.49 11.24
CA LEU A 59 -8.69 -7.31 12.64
C LEU A 59 -8.99 -8.65 13.32
N ARG A 60 -9.68 -9.56 12.62
CA ARG A 60 -9.96 -10.92 13.11
C ARG A 60 -8.70 -11.77 13.20
N SER A 61 -7.75 -11.61 12.28
CA SER A 61 -6.45 -12.30 12.38
C SER A 61 -5.67 -11.93 13.64
N TRP A 62 -5.93 -10.74 14.21
CA TRP A 62 -5.37 -10.29 15.49
C TRP A 62 -6.17 -10.75 16.72
N GLY A 63 -7.20 -11.58 16.52
CA GLY A 63 -8.04 -12.12 17.59
C GLY A 63 -9.17 -11.19 18.06
N MET A 64 -9.46 -10.12 17.33
CA MET A 64 -10.59 -9.24 17.69
C MET A 64 -11.93 -9.85 17.27
N ASN A 65 -12.91 -9.75 18.16
CA ASN A 65 -14.28 -10.20 17.91
C ASN A 65 -15.06 -9.14 17.11
N VAL A 66 -14.87 -9.10 15.80
CA VAL A 66 -15.59 -8.23 14.87
C VAL A 66 -16.31 -9.07 13.80
N PRO A 67 -17.47 -8.63 13.28
CA PRO A 67 -18.15 -9.34 12.19
C PRO A 67 -17.25 -9.41 10.95
N SER A 68 -17.34 -10.48 10.15
CA SER A 68 -16.50 -10.61 8.95
C SER A 68 -17.06 -9.87 7.76
N ASP A 69 -18.38 -9.63 7.71
CA ASP A 69 -19.06 -9.11 6.52
C ASP A 69 -18.51 -7.76 6.06
N CYS A 70 -18.54 -7.45 4.78
CA CYS A 70 -18.17 -6.14 4.28
C CYS A 70 -19.21 -5.09 4.71
N LEU A 71 -18.76 -3.97 5.29
CA LEU A 71 -19.66 -2.88 5.68
C LEU A 71 -20.39 -2.23 4.50
N LEU A 72 -19.81 -2.30 3.30
CA LEU A 72 -20.35 -1.61 2.13
C LEU A 72 -21.44 -2.41 1.42
N CYS A 73 -21.27 -3.72 1.26
CA CYS A 73 -22.23 -4.57 0.54
C CYS A 73 -22.98 -5.57 1.43
N ALA A 74 -22.51 -5.85 2.64
CA ALA A 74 -23.05 -6.87 3.55
C ALA A 74 -23.24 -8.28 2.94
N GLY A 75 -22.60 -8.58 1.80
CA GLY A 75 -22.81 -9.80 1.02
C GLY A 75 -21.65 -10.81 1.05
N SER A 76 -20.49 -10.42 1.56
CA SER A 76 -19.28 -11.25 1.62
C SER A 76 -18.31 -10.71 2.65
N GLU A 77 -17.28 -11.48 3.01
CA GLU A 77 -16.28 -11.06 4.00
C GLU A 77 -15.43 -9.87 3.50
N GLU A 78 -15.11 -8.95 4.41
CA GLU A 78 -14.26 -7.79 4.13
C GLU A 78 -12.79 -8.21 4.09
N SER A 79 -12.20 -8.09 2.92
CA SER A 79 -10.75 -8.13 2.70
C SER A 79 -10.32 -6.90 1.92
N ARG A 80 -9.01 -6.63 1.84
CA ARG A 80 -8.48 -5.55 1.01
C ARG A 80 -8.92 -5.66 -0.46
N GLN A 81 -8.85 -6.86 -1.03
CA GLN A 81 -9.23 -7.12 -2.42
C GLN A 81 -10.74 -6.91 -2.62
N HIS A 82 -11.55 -7.45 -1.71
CA HIS A 82 -12.99 -7.26 -1.75
C HIS A 82 -13.37 -5.78 -1.62
N LEU A 83 -12.86 -5.09 -0.59
CA LEU A 83 -13.21 -3.71 -0.29
C LEU A 83 -12.96 -2.77 -1.47
N PHE A 84 -11.93 -3.01 -2.28
CA PHE A 84 -11.57 -2.12 -3.39
C PHE A 84 -12.06 -2.60 -4.76
N PHE A 85 -12.19 -3.91 -5.02
CA PHE A 85 -12.42 -4.40 -6.38
C PHE A 85 -13.60 -5.38 -6.49
N ASP A 86 -13.75 -6.31 -5.54
CA ASP A 86 -14.81 -7.34 -5.67
C ASP A 86 -16.15 -6.89 -5.04
N CYS A 87 -16.15 -5.81 -4.24
CA CYS A 87 -17.34 -5.30 -3.60
C CYS A 87 -18.28 -4.64 -4.60
N ALA A 88 -19.55 -5.03 -4.58
CA ALA A 88 -20.59 -4.46 -5.44
C ALA A 88 -20.66 -2.92 -5.35
N TYR A 89 -20.53 -2.37 -4.14
CA TYR A 89 -20.50 -0.92 -3.94
C TYR A 89 -19.28 -0.29 -4.63
N SER A 90 -18.08 -0.85 -4.42
CA SER A 90 -16.85 -0.34 -5.02
C SER A 90 -16.86 -0.48 -6.53
N PHE A 91 -17.46 -1.54 -7.07
CA PHE A 91 -17.67 -1.73 -8.49
C PHE A 91 -18.52 -0.61 -9.11
N GLU A 92 -19.59 -0.16 -8.44
CA GLU A 92 -20.38 0.98 -8.90
C GLU A 92 -19.55 2.27 -8.96
N VAL A 93 -18.72 2.51 -7.94
CA VAL A 93 -17.81 3.67 -7.89
C VAL A 93 -16.81 3.62 -9.05
N TRP A 94 -16.16 2.49 -9.27
CA TRP A 94 -15.22 2.33 -10.37
C TRP A 94 -15.90 2.48 -11.72
N SER A 95 -17.05 1.84 -11.90
CA SER A 95 -17.83 1.92 -13.15
C SER A 95 -18.17 3.37 -13.51
N PHE A 96 -18.56 4.18 -12.51
CA PHE A 96 -18.84 5.59 -12.71
C PHE A 96 -17.64 6.37 -13.26
N PHE A 97 -16.45 6.21 -12.69
CA PHE A 97 -15.25 6.93 -13.14
C PHE A 97 -14.66 6.36 -14.43
N CYS A 98 -14.55 5.03 -14.53
CA CYS A 98 -13.96 4.35 -15.67
C CYS A 98 -14.78 4.59 -16.96
N SER A 99 -16.11 4.57 -16.88
CA SER A 99 -16.96 4.90 -18.04
C SER A 99 -16.73 6.32 -18.56
N ARG A 100 -16.49 7.28 -17.66
CA ARG A 100 -16.25 8.69 -17.99
C ARG A 100 -14.86 8.94 -18.56
N LEU A 101 -13.90 8.07 -18.25
CA LEU A 101 -12.51 8.15 -18.68
C LEU A 101 -12.19 7.18 -19.83
N HIS A 102 -13.16 6.39 -20.30
CA HIS A 102 -12.97 5.31 -21.28
C HIS A 102 -11.89 4.31 -20.86
N LEU A 103 -11.83 4.00 -19.56
CA LEU A 103 -10.92 3.02 -18.98
C LEU A 103 -11.66 1.74 -18.65
N SER A 104 -10.94 0.62 -18.62
CA SER A 104 -11.41 -0.60 -17.98
C SER A 104 -11.14 -0.51 -16.47
N PRO A 105 -12.11 -0.88 -15.61
CA PRO A 105 -11.84 -0.99 -14.18
C PRO A 105 -10.82 -2.11 -13.93
N LEU A 106 -9.84 -1.83 -13.05
CA LEU A 106 -8.90 -2.84 -12.59
C LEU A 106 -9.64 -3.87 -11.74
N THR A 107 -9.16 -5.11 -11.76
CA THR A 107 -9.82 -6.22 -11.05
C THR A 107 -8.97 -6.75 -9.91
N LEU A 108 -7.66 -6.53 -9.97
CA LEU A 108 -6.74 -6.97 -8.93
C LEU A 108 -5.96 -5.79 -8.37
N PHE A 109 -5.73 -5.81 -7.06
CA PHE A 109 -4.89 -4.79 -6.44
C PHE A 109 -3.46 -4.76 -6.98
N GLU A 110 -2.89 -5.92 -7.33
CA GLU A 110 -1.51 -5.98 -7.86
C GLU A 110 -1.37 -5.24 -9.20
N GLU A 111 -2.45 -5.15 -9.99
CA GLU A 111 -2.48 -4.36 -11.23
C GLU A 111 -2.37 -2.85 -10.97
N CYS A 112 -2.73 -2.38 -9.77
CA CYS A 112 -2.56 -0.98 -9.39
C CYS A 112 -1.11 -0.63 -9.01
N LEU A 113 -0.29 -1.65 -8.75
CA LEU A 113 1.04 -1.53 -8.20
C LEU A 113 2.15 -1.84 -9.22
N SER A 114 1.78 -2.39 -10.37
CA SER A 114 2.63 -2.59 -11.56
C SER A 114 2.67 -1.33 -12.40
#